data_AF-A0A2V7YJM7-F1
#
_entry.id   AF-A0A2V7YJM7-F1
#
_cell.length_a   1.000
_cell.length_b   1.000
_cell.length_c   1.000
_cell.angle_alpha   90.00
_cell.angle_beta   90.00
_cell.angle_gamma   90.00
#
_symmetry.space_group_name_H-M   'P 1'
#
loop_
_entity.id
_entity.type
_entity.pdbx_description
1 polymer ?
#
loop_
_entity_poly.entity_id
_entity_poly.type
_entity_poly.pdbx_seq_one_letter_code
_entity_poly.pdbx_strand_id
1 'polypeptide(L)'
;MSVKIGINGFGRIGRSVFRILSDRSDVEVVAINDLFENQQLVYLLKYDTVMGVFEKEVRADDDFMYVNGHQIAMTAEKDPA
;
A
#
# COMPACT_ATOMS: atom_id res chain seq x y z
N MET A 1 -15.34 -11.45 -8.95
CA MET A 1 -15.17 -10.06 -9.41
C MET A 1 -14.79 -9.26 -8.17
N SER A 2 -13.57 -8.73 -8.10
CA SER A 2 -13.09 -7.94 -6.95
C SER A 2 -13.45 -6.47 -7.14
N VAL A 3 -13.77 -5.78 -6.04
CA VAL A 3 -13.90 -4.33 -6.05
C VAL A 3 -12.50 -3.73 -6.07
N LYS A 4 -12.20 -2.91 -7.09
CA LYS A 4 -10.90 -2.23 -7.22
C LYS A 4 -10.93 -0.91 -6.46
N ILE A 5 -9.90 -0.66 -5.66
CA ILE A 5 -9.80 0.53 -4.83
C ILE A 5 -8.43 1.18 -4.93
N GLY A 6 -8.42 2.51 -4.82
CA GLY A 6 -7.21 3.31 -4.63
C GLY A 6 -7.15 3.86 -3.21
N ILE A 7 -5.94 4.04 -2.66
CA ILE A 7 -5.72 4.67 -1.37
C ILE A 7 -4.98 5.99 -1.59
N ASN A 8 -5.61 7.12 -1.28
CA ASN A 8 -4.97 8.43 -1.32
C ASN A 8 -4.56 8.84 0.10
N GLY A 9 -3.25 8.83 0.36
CA GLY A 9 -2.64 8.99 1.68
C GLY A 9 -2.31 7.64 2.34
N PHE A 10 -1.03 7.29 2.35
CA PHE A 10 -0.47 6.06 2.91
C PHE A 10 0.17 6.27 4.30
N GLY A 11 -0.45 7.14 5.09
CA GLY A 11 -0.17 7.34 6.51
C GLY A 11 -0.68 6.19 7.39
N ARG A 12 -0.86 6.44 8.69
CA ARG A 12 -1.29 5.39 9.65
C ARG A 12 -2.55 4.66 9.20
N ILE A 13 -3.63 5.39 8.91
CA ILE A 13 -4.91 4.79 8.51
C ILE A 13 -4.80 4.08 7.16
N GLY A 14 -4.16 4.70 6.16
CA GLY A 14 -3.97 4.09 4.84
C GLY A 14 -3.25 2.74 4.93
N ARG A 15 -2.17 2.64 5.71
CA ARG A 15 -1.44 1.38 5.92
C ARG A 15 -2.24 0.36 6.72
N SER A 16 -2.95 0.77 7.78
CA SER A 16 -3.81 -0.13 8.54
C SER A 16 -4.93 -0.72 7.68
N VAL A 17 -5.57 0.13 6.86
CA VAL A 17 -6.60 -0.28 5.89
C VAL A 17 -5.99 -1.23 4.86
N PHE A 18 -4.83 -0.91 4.30
CA PHE A 18 -4.13 -1.79 3.36
C PHE A 18 -3.82 -3.17 3.96
N ARG A 19 -3.34 -3.24 5.20
CA ARG A 19 -3.08 -4.52 5.88
C ARG A 19 -4.34 -5.38 5.93
N ILE A 20 -5.47 -4.82 6.38
CA ILE A 20 -6.76 -5.54 6.42
C ILE A 20 -7.19 -6.00 5.03
N LEU A 21 -7.11 -5.11 4.05
CA LEU A 21 -7.54 -5.39 2.67
C LEU A 21 -6.67 -6.43 1.98
N SER A 22 -5.38 -6.51 2.34
CA SER A 22 -4.47 -7.48 1.76
C SER A 22 -4.85 -8.93 2.05
N ASP A 23 -5.68 -9.18 3.07
CA ASP A 23 -6.20 -10.50 3.44
C ASP A 23 -7.58 -10.79 2.85
N ARG A 24 -8.17 -9.83 2.13
CA ARG A 24 -9.48 -9.98 1.49
C ARG A 24 -9.36 -10.42 0.05
N SER A 25 -10.22 -11.35 -0.36
CA SER A 25 -10.28 -11.84 -1.75
C SER A 25 -11.33 -11.12 -2.60
N ASP A 26 -12.20 -10.33 -1.98
CA ASP A 26 -13.29 -9.60 -2.63
C ASP A 26 -12.92 -8.13 -2.96
N VAL A 27 -11.75 -7.66 -2.51
CA VAL A 27 -11.25 -6.32 -2.72
C VAL A 27 -9.80 -6.36 -3.21
N GLU A 28 -9.47 -5.49 -4.15
CA GLU A 28 -8.13 -5.39 -4.73
C GLU A 28 -7.66 -3.94 -4.66
N VAL A 29 -6.57 -3.69 -3.93
CA VAL A 29 -5.91 -2.38 -3.95
C VAL A 29 -5.06 -2.31 -5.20
N VAL A 30 -5.38 -1.39 -6.10
CA VAL A 30 -4.70 -1.27 -7.40
C VAL A 30 -3.77 -0.07 -7.48
N ALA A 31 -3.96 0.94 -6.61
CA ALA A 31 -3.14 2.14 -6.59
C ALA A 31 -3.03 2.74 -5.18
N ILE A 32 -1.89 3.35 -4.90
CA ILE A 32 -1.61 4.15 -3.71
C ILE A 32 -1.01 5.48 -4.17
N ASN A 33 -1.54 6.59 -3.65
CA ASN A 33 -0.97 7.92 -3.84
C ASN A 33 -0.47 8.47 -2.50
N ASP A 34 0.79 8.86 -2.41
CA ASP A 34 1.37 9.52 -1.25
C ASP A 34 2.66 10.28 -1.64
N LEU A 35 2.98 11.35 -0.92
CA LEU A 35 4.08 12.27 -1.28
C LEU A 35 5.46 11.76 -0.86
N PHE A 36 5.53 10.71 -0.03
CA PHE A 36 6.79 10.12 0.42
C PHE A 36 7.33 9.07 -0.57
N GLU A 37 8.63 8.82 -0.50
CA GLU A 37 9.29 7.83 -1.35
C GLU A 37 8.74 6.41 -1.12
N ASN A 38 8.51 5.65 -2.19
CA ASN A 38 7.91 4.32 -2.14
C ASN A 38 8.66 3.36 -1.20
N GLN A 39 9.99 3.42 -1.17
CA GLN A 39 10.80 2.59 -0.28
C GLN A 39 10.53 2.88 1.21
N GLN A 40 10.33 4.15 1.56
CA GLN A 40 9.99 4.56 2.92
C GLN A 40 8.58 4.09 3.30
N LEU A 41 7.63 4.21 2.37
CA LEU A 41 6.26 3.77 2.56
C LEU A 41 6.16 2.24 2.74
N VAL A 42 6.91 1.47 1.95
CA VAL A 42 7.04 0.02 2.13
C VAL A 42 7.69 -0.33 3.47
N TYR A 43 8.74 0.39 3.86
CA TYR A 43 9.36 0.17 5.17
C TYR A 43 8.35 0.38 6.31
N LEU A 44 7.59 1.48 6.27
CA LEU A 44 6.55 1.79 7.26
C LEU A 44 5.34 0.85 7.19
N LEU A 45 5.08 0.22 6.04
CA LEU A 45 4.12 -0.86 5.94
C LEU A 45 4.67 -2.14 6.58
N LYS A 46 5.95 -2.48 6.33
CA LYS A 46 6.60 -3.69 6.84
C LYS A 46 6.75 -3.66 8.35
N TYR A 47 7.10 -2.51 8.92
CA TYR A 47 7.37 -2.34 10.35
C TYR A 47 6.44 -1.31 10.96
N ASP A 48 5.47 -1.79 11.75
CA ASP A 48 4.57 -0.93 12.53
C ASP A 48 4.77 -1.21 14.03
N THR A 49 4.92 -0.16 14.83
CA THR A 49 5.19 -0.30 16.28
C THR A 49 4.01 -0.91 17.04
N VAL A 50 2.77 -0.66 16.60
CA VAL A 50 1.55 -1.10 17.30
C VAL A 50 1.04 -2.42 16.71
N MET A 51 1.06 -2.54 15.37
CA MET A 51 0.54 -3.72 14.66
C MET A 51 1.62 -4.77 14.37
N GLY A 52 2.88 -4.50 14.70
CA GLY A 52 3.99 -5.41 14.46
C GLY A 52 4.37 -5.53 12.97
N VAL A 53 5.09 -6.60 12.65
CA VAL A 53 5.62 -6.84 11.31
C VAL A 53 4.48 -7.23 10.36
N PHE A 54 4.47 -6.67 9.15
CA PHE A 54 3.61 -7.15 8.08
C PHE A 54 4.26 -8.40 7.47
N GLU A 55 3.72 -9.58 7.75
CA GLU A 55 4.38 -10.85 7.44
C GLU A 55 4.55 -11.15 5.95
N LYS A 56 3.75 -10.50 5.09
CA LYS A 56 3.83 -10.68 3.64
C LYS A 56 5.13 -10.12 3.07
N GLU A 57 5.58 -10.71 1.97
CA GLU A 57 6.68 -10.16 1.20
C GLU A 57 6.22 -8.85 0.59
N VAL A 58 6.97 -7.78 0.84
CA VAL A 58 6.71 -6.46 0.27
C VAL A 58 8.00 -5.81 -0.20
N ARG A 59 7.98 -5.26 -1.41
CA ARG A 59 9.05 -4.47 -2.01
C ARG A 59 8.45 -3.34 -2.85
N ALA A 60 9.23 -2.33 -3.16
CA ALA A 60 8.85 -1.31 -4.12
C ALA A 60 10.00 -0.95 -5.05
N ASP A 61 9.65 -0.47 -6.24
CA ASP A 61 10.49 0.30 -7.14
C ASP A 61 9.94 1.74 -7.26
N ASP A 62 10.37 2.47 -8.28
CA ASP A 62 10.01 3.89 -8.47
C ASP A 62 8.52 4.08 -8.80
N ASP A 63 7.88 3.08 -9.40
CA ASP A 63 6.51 3.20 -9.92
C ASP A 63 5.51 2.26 -9.22
N PHE A 64 5.98 1.22 -8.53
CA PHE A 64 5.14 0.15 -8.01
C PHE A 64 5.57 -0.38 -6.64
N MET A 65 4.56 -0.81 -5.87
CA MET A 65 4.71 -1.71 -4.74
C MET A 65 4.27 -3.12 -5.15
N TYR A 66 4.98 -4.14 -4.64
CA TYR A 66 4.65 -5.53 -4.85
C TYR A 66 4.39 -6.20 -3.51
N VAL A 67 3.24 -6.84 -3.36
CA VAL A 67 2.89 -7.62 -2.16
C VAL A 67 2.55 -9.05 -2.56
N ASN A 68 3.35 -10.03 -2.12
CA ASN A 68 3.22 -11.43 -2.56
C ASN A 68 3.08 -11.55 -4.10
N GLY A 69 3.89 -10.80 -4.85
CA GLY A 69 3.85 -10.77 -6.32
C GLY A 69 2.73 -9.94 -6.96
N HIS A 70 1.78 -9.40 -6.19
CA HIS A 70 0.72 -8.51 -6.71
C HIS A 70 1.25 -7.09 -6.83
N GLN A 71 1.15 -6.52 -8.03
CA GLN A 71 1.63 -5.18 -8.37
C GLN A 71 0.57 -4.11 -8.07
N ILE A 72 1.00 -3.03 -7.44
CA ILE A 72 0.16 -1.91 -7.00
C ILE A 72 0.84 -0.63 -7.46
N ALA A 73 0.16 0.20 -8.25
CA ALA A 73 0.71 1.47 -8.74
C ALA A 73 0.97 2.42 -7.57
N MET A 74 2.12 3.09 -7.58
CA MET A 74 2.48 4.13 -6.63
C MET A 74 2.64 5.47 -7.34
N THR A 75 2.07 6.51 -6.76
CA THR A 75 2.06 7.86 -7.31
C THR A 75 2.32 8.87 -6.20
N ALA A 76 2.81 10.06 -6.55
CA ALA A 76 3.14 11.14 -5.62
C ALA A 76 2.48 12.46 -6.03
N GLU A 77 1.21 12.40 -6.43
CA GLU A 77 0.44 13.54 -6.87
C GLU A 77 -0.17 14.30 -5.69
N LYS A 78 0.12 15.60 -5.61
CA LYS A 78 -0.39 16.47 -4.56
C LYS A 78 -1.85 16.87 -4.80
N ASP A 79 -2.20 17.09 -6.06
CA ASP A 79 -3.57 17.36 -6.48
C ASP A 79 -4.20 16.04 -6.95
N PRO A 80 -5.27 15.56 -6.31
CA PRO A 80 -5.92 14.32 -6.70
C PRO A 80 -6.86 14.45 -7.91
N ALA A 81 -7.07 15.66 -8.43
CA ALA A 81 -8.02 15.95 -9.52
C ALA A 81 -7.40 15.90 -10.93
#